data_AF-A0A150ALP7-F1
#
_entry.id   AF-A0A150ALP7-F1
#
_cell.length_a   1.000
_cell.length_b   1.000
_cell.length_c   1.000
_cell.angle_alpha   90.00
_cell.angle_beta   90.00
_cell.angle_gamma   90.00
#
_symmetry.space_group_name_H-M   'P 1'
#
loop_
_entity.id
_entity.type
_entity.pdbx_description
1 polymer ?
#
loop_
_entity_poly.entity_id
_entity_poly.type
_entity_poly.pdbx_seq_one_letter_code
_entity_poly.pdbx_strand_id
1 'polypeptide(L)'
;MKYLSLLQLLLLICTVSSTTFAQDPVQETADVFFPEKVVLALNHPYYNFSINDAYLKGMKYESTLGETEVHKYYRTTVPQVSMMGNPMENSDSYEYEMRSAKLMGIDGFKFEFRPLGTDYYINQFKKIFSAYVKVAEDKNIDFKFSIAIEMDRTKNIPVSYLLMKVENTLNDLFKSTNYSKKWLRTGNNKVIVFTKFTQKVIDEGLEKKYTRSFLEDPSLIKKVADVYTSLKKGLNDDVAFVYQGDFIGNNRFMNQVLDHFPAIYTLRGIQSYEVGVDRLAEVCKKRNRPFIQSVYSDLQGANRHSVKTNRIIKNTNITDKETFVKAHNYKMTSDLRKLLEKGLERDADMMFVSSWNYYDNGSHFAPELHHGYGLGLILKYYKNKWLDSNFETHEDIVLTSFKNYLPGELNQNNGVEIRFRNKERYQLQDLDSVEVVTVLKEGGDVYFNEKHLGFAPKGIHTFYVEKGKGKMQVKVKRDKNTVVDYTVPKQIIGKQDKTDFITYTFSNLDRSYAQLNQNIILDSEMHKMRNRFLISKEDEIKWRLSASKRFLDNLQAMYDYGSSSSKCLDMQEKNYKKYKQQIKEILPEFNYGIWLELEESAMNNEGIPILEDNLNEALKGYNILPEYTKQK
;
A
#
# COMPACT_ATOMS: atom_id res chain seq x y z
N MET A 1 66.48 -41.77 11.64
CA MET A 1 65.98 -40.70 10.75
C MET A 1 64.81 -41.18 9.87
N LYS A 2 63.65 -41.52 10.46
CA LYS A 2 62.41 -41.86 9.72
C LYS A 2 61.12 -41.39 10.41
N TYR A 3 61.22 -40.50 11.41
CA TYR A 3 60.06 -39.95 12.12
C TYR A 3 59.96 -38.42 12.09
N LEU A 4 60.92 -37.72 11.48
CA LEU A 4 60.89 -36.24 11.37
C LEU A 4 60.09 -35.73 10.16
N SER A 5 59.91 -36.53 9.10
CA SER A 5 59.22 -36.09 7.89
C SER A 5 57.69 -36.23 7.96
N LEU A 6 57.16 -37.06 8.87
CA LEU A 6 55.71 -37.19 9.06
C LEU A 6 55.15 -36.05 9.92
N LEU A 7 55.95 -35.53 10.86
CA LEU A 7 55.54 -34.41 11.73
C LEU A 7 55.51 -33.07 10.98
N GLN A 8 56.40 -32.88 10.00
CA GLN A 8 56.39 -31.68 9.15
C GLN A 8 55.24 -31.68 8.13
N LEU A 9 54.73 -32.85 7.72
CA LEU A 9 53.55 -32.94 6.85
C LEU A 9 52.25 -32.67 7.63
N LEU A 10 52.18 -33.03 8.92
CA LEU A 10 51.05 -32.73 9.80
C LEU A 10 51.04 -31.27 10.28
N LEU A 11 52.20 -30.62 10.42
CA LEU A 11 52.30 -29.19 10.76
C LEU A 11 52.04 -28.26 9.57
N LEU A 12 52.13 -28.73 8.32
CA LEU A 12 51.77 -27.95 7.12
C LEU A 12 50.26 -28.00 6.78
N ILE A 13 49.48 -28.88 7.42
CA ILE A 13 48.01 -28.91 7.30
C ILE A 13 47.35 -27.95 8.31
N CYS A 14 48.13 -27.35 9.22
CA CYS A 14 47.71 -26.27 10.12
C CYS A 14 48.02 -24.87 9.55
N THR A 15 48.11 -24.70 8.22
CA THR A 15 48.07 -23.38 7.61
C THR A 15 46.66 -22.82 7.75
N VAL A 16 46.47 -22.06 8.84
CA VAL A 16 45.56 -20.93 8.99
C VAL A 16 44.48 -20.89 7.91
N SER A 17 43.49 -21.78 8.03
CA SER A 17 42.16 -21.41 7.61
C SER A 17 41.80 -20.27 8.54
N SER A 18 42.07 -19.04 8.11
CA SER A 18 41.30 -17.90 8.58
C SER A 18 39.88 -18.23 8.13
N THR A 19 39.18 -19.00 8.97
CA THR A 19 37.74 -18.95 9.05
C THR A 19 37.45 -17.48 9.27
N THR A 20 37.19 -16.77 8.17
CA THR A 20 36.36 -15.58 8.22
C THR A 20 35.10 -16.06 8.91
N PHE A 21 35.06 -15.91 10.23
CA PHE A 21 33.81 -15.94 10.95
C PHE A 21 32.97 -14.87 10.28
N ALA A 22 32.02 -15.33 9.46
CA ALA A 22 30.85 -14.55 9.15
C ALA A 22 30.32 -14.01 10.49
N GLN A 23 29.78 -12.79 10.49
CA GLN A 23 29.07 -12.24 11.65
C GLN A 23 28.25 -13.35 12.29
N ASP A 24 28.53 -13.66 13.55
CA ASP A 24 28.02 -14.85 14.23
C ASP A 24 26.50 -14.91 14.03
N PRO A 25 25.99 -15.88 13.24
CA PRO A 25 24.62 -15.85 12.75
C PRO A 25 23.60 -16.01 13.89
N VAL A 26 24.03 -16.49 15.05
CA VAL A 26 23.22 -16.70 16.26
C VAL A 26 23.12 -15.43 17.11
N GLN A 27 24.19 -14.62 17.19
CA GLN A 27 24.14 -13.36 17.94
C GLN A 27 23.30 -12.28 17.25
N GLU A 28 23.22 -12.31 15.92
CA GLU A 28 22.58 -11.23 15.16
C GLU A 28 21.06 -11.31 15.06
N THR A 29 20.43 -12.48 15.21
CA THR A 29 18.99 -12.66 14.96
C THR A 29 18.17 -13.22 16.12
N ALA A 30 18.79 -13.72 17.21
CA ALA A 30 18.21 -14.78 18.05
C ALA A 30 17.87 -16.03 17.21
N ASP A 31 17.34 -17.10 17.82
CA ASP A 31 16.94 -18.33 17.11
C ASP A 31 15.90 -18.05 15.99
N VAL A 32 15.19 -16.90 16.06
CA VAL A 32 14.19 -16.47 15.07
C VAL A 32 14.31 -14.96 14.78
N PHE A 33 14.48 -14.57 13.51
CA PHE A 33 14.64 -13.16 13.12
C PHE A 33 13.37 -12.33 13.37
N PHE A 34 12.21 -12.77 12.89
CA PHE A 34 10.92 -12.13 13.20
C PHE A 34 10.29 -12.86 14.41
N PRO A 35 10.04 -12.19 15.54
CA PRO A 35 9.47 -12.86 16.71
C PRO A 35 8.04 -13.36 16.47
N GLU A 36 7.34 -12.77 15.49
CA GLU A 36 6.01 -13.15 15.07
C GLU A 36 5.85 -13.00 13.56
N LYS A 37 4.98 -13.82 12.97
CA LYS A 37 4.54 -13.72 11.58
C LYS A 37 3.72 -12.45 11.40
N VAL A 38 4.20 -11.51 10.57
CA VAL A 38 3.62 -10.18 10.42
C VAL A 38 3.30 -9.84 8.96
N VAL A 39 2.21 -9.12 8.73
CA VAL A 39 1.90 -8.50 7.43
C VAL A 39 2.20 -7.01 7.48
N LEU A 40 3.21 -6.54 6.75
CA LEU A 40 3.45 -5.10 6.58
C LEU A 40 3.03 -4.62 5.21
N ALA A 41 2.41 -3.45 5.15
CA ALA A 41 2.09 -2.79 3.90
C ALA A 41 2.98 -1.58 3.64
N LEU A 42 3.32 -1.34 2.38
CA LEU A 42 3.95 -0.09 1.97
C LEU A 42 2.96 1.06 2.13
N ASN A 43 3.29 2.06 2.93
CA ASN A 43 2.42 3.20 3.21
C ASN A 43 3.03 4.50 2.67
N HIS A 44 2.24 5.24 1.91
CA HIS A 44 2.58 6.56 1.42
C HIS A 44 2.25 7.58 2.52
N PRO A 45 3.24 8.34 3.01
CA PRO A 45 3.03 9.20 4.17
C PRO A 45 2.01 10.31 3.92
N TYR A 46 1.78 10.73 2.67
CA TYR A 46 0.92 11.90 2.35
C TYR A 46 -0.47 11.52 1.83
N TYR A 47 -0.80 10.24 1.74
CA TYR A 47 -2.13 9.76 1.36
C TYR A 47 -2.92 9.27 2.59
N ASN A 48 -2.86 10.06 3.66
CA ASN A 48 -3.68 9.92 4.86
C ASN A 48 -4.71 11.05 4.83
N PHE A 49 -5.98 10.88 5.15
CA PHE A 49 -7.00 11.93 4.94
C PHE A 49 -6.99 13.03 6.04
N SER A 50 -5.81 13.54 6.40
CA SER A 50 -5.64 14.60 7.41
C SER A 50 -5.72 16.01 6.84
N ILE A 51 -6.10 16.96 7.70
CA ILE A 51 -6.28 18.35 7.33
C ILE A 51 -4.96 19.09 7.03
N ASN A 52 -3.85 18.70 7.67
CA ASN A 52 -2.57 19.44 7.59
C ASN A 52 -1.39 18.65 7.00
N ASP A 53 -1.46 17.32 6.93
CA ASP A 53 -0.33 16.47 6.54
C ASP A 53 -0.58 15.68 5.24
N ALA A 54 -1.77 15.83 4.66
CA ALA A 54 -2.22 15.09 3.50
C ALA A 54 -2.15 15.89 2.20
N TYR A 55 -1.93 15.21 1.08
CA TYR A 55 -2.21 15.78 -0.23
C TYR A 55 -3.68 15.52 -0.59
N LEU A 56 -4.61 16.31 -0.02
CA LEU A 56 -6.07 16.10 -0.15
C LEU A 56 -6.55 16.26 -1.59
N LYS A 57 -5.94 17.17 -2.36
CA LYS A 57 -6.19 17.27 -3.81
C LYS A 57 -5.84 15.98 -4.56
N GLY A 58 -4.99 15.09 -4.04
CA GLY A 58 -4.76 13.76 -4.60
C GLY A 58 -5.80 12.70 -4.19
N MET A 59 -6.69 13.00 -3.24
CA MET A 59 -7.60 12.05 -2.61
C MET A 59 -9.08 12.38 -2.82
N LYS A 60 -9.43 13.64 -3.16
CA LYS A 60 -10.80 14.08 -3.41
C LYS A 60 -11.31 13.64 -4.79
N TYR A 61 -12.62 13.44 -4.91
CA TYR A 61 -13.24 12.98 -6.16
C TYR A 61 -13.13 14.02 -7.26
N GLU A 62 -13.37 15.28 -6.91
CA GLU A 62 -13.34 16.46 -7.77
C GLU A 62 -12.05 16.54 -8.57
N SER A 63 -10.91 16.27 -7.93
CA SER A 63 -9.58 16.42 -8.52
C SER A 63 -9.03 15.13 -9.15
N THR A 64 -9.63 13.97 -8.88
CA THR A 64 -9.23 12.67 -9.42
C THR A 64 -10.08 12.30 -10.63
N LEU A 65 -11.39 12.12 -10.43
CA LEU A 65 -12.36 11.79 -11.46
C LEU A 65 -13.23 12.96 -11.91
N GLY A 66 -13.24 14.08 -11.20
CA GLY A 66 -13.99 15.30 -11.55
C GLY A 66 -13.28 16.26 -12.54
N GLU A 67 -13.31 17.55 -12.24
CA GLU A 67 -12.61 18.63 -12.96
C GLU A 67 -11.09 18.52 -12.74
N THR A 68 -10.45 17.78 -13.62
CA THR A 68 -9.02 17.56 -13.53
C THR A 68 -8.24 18.80 -13.99
N GLU A 69 -7.34 19.33 -13.15
CA GLU A 69 -6.18 20.09 -13.63
C GLU A 69 -5.21 19.09 -14.32
N VAL A 70 -5.38 18.92 -15.64
CA VAL A 70 -4.83 17.79 -16.41
C VAL A 70 -3.42 18.02 -16.92
N HIS A 71 -2.37 17.85 -16.12
CA HIS A 71 -1.02 18.11 -16.67
C HIS A 71 -0.07 16.90 -16.61
N LYS A 72 0.01 16.15 -15.49
CA LYS A 72 0.99 15.05 -15.32
C LYS A 72 0.38 13.68 -14.99
N TYR A 73 -0.68 13.65 -14.18
CA TYR A 73 -1.24 12.41 -13.64
C TYR A 73 -2.61 12.09 -14.26
N TYR A 74 -2.89 10.81 -14.43
CA TYR A 74 -4.17 10.25 -14.82
C TYR A 74 -4.63 9.33 -13.69
N ARG A 75 -5.42 9.89 -12.78
CA ARG A 75 -5.94 9.18 -11.60
C ARG A 75 -7.36 8.73 -11.87
N THR A 76 -7.62 7.45 -11.68
CA THR A 76 -9.00 6.90 -11.70
C THR A 76 -9.44 6.45 -10.32
N THR A 77 -8.52 6.26 -9.39
CA THR A 77 -8.74 5.78 -8.01
C THR A 77 -9.27 6.89 -7.12
N VAL A 78 -10.39 6.62 -6.42
CA VAL A 78 -11.01 7.55 -5.46
C VAL A 78 -11.12 6.86 -4.09
N PRO A 79 -10.28 7.24 -3.11
CA PRO A 79 -10.33 6.69 -1.75
C PRO A 79 -11.73 6.79 -1.15
N GLN A 80 -12.26 5.71 -0.57
CA GLN A 80 -13.60 5.75 0.04
C GLN A 80 -13.66 6.71 1.23
N VAL A 81 -12.55 6.92 1.94
CA VAL A 81 -12.46 7.86 3.06
C VAL A 81 -12.88 9.28 2.65
N SER A 82 -12.67 9.68 1.39
CA SER A 82 -13.11 11.00 0.91
C SER A 82 -14.63 11.14 0.80
N MET A 83 -15.37 10.03 0.84
CA MET A 83 -16.83 10.00 0.84
C MET A 83 -17.40 9.90 2.25
N MET A 84 -16.59 9.44 3.22
CA MET A 84 -17.02 9.17 4.60
C MET A 84 -17.21 10.44 5.43
N GLY A 85 -16.52 11.52 5.08
CA GLY A 85 -16.60 12.80 5.78
C GLY A 85 -15.60 13.82 5.25
N ASN A 86 -15.44 14.89 6.02
CA ASN A 86 -14.44 15.92 5.77
C ASN A 86 -13.04 15.47 6.21
N PRO A 87 -11.97 16.14 5.73
CA PRO A 87 -10.61 15.88 6.21
C PRO A 87 -10.53 15.93 7.72
N MET A 88 -9.87 14.93 8.30
CA MET A 88 -9.80 14.75 9.75
C MET A 88 -8.64 15.51 10.37
N GLU A 89 -8.72 15.75 11.68
CA GLU A 89 -7.52 16.12 12.45
C GLU A 89 -6.44 15.04 12.28
N ASN A 90 -5.18 15.45 12.32
CA ASN A 90 -4.06 14.57 11.97
C ASN A 90 -4.07 13.27 12.78
N SER A 91 -4.29 13.33 14.10
CA SER A 91 -4.31 12.15 14.96
C SER A 91 -5.42 11.16 14.61
N ASP A 92 -6.60 11.66 14.25
CA ASP A 92 -7.75 10.82 13.91
C ASP A 92 -7.60 10.18 12.54
N SER A 93 -7.00 10.91 11.59
CA SER A 93 -6.62 10.36 10.29
C SER A 93 -5.64 9.19 10.44
N TYR A 94 -4.60 9.35 11.28
CA TYR A 94 -3.63 8.28 11.52
C TYR A 94 -4.24 7.08 12.25
N GLU A 95 -5.13 7.32 13.23
CA GLU A 95 -5.90 6.26 13.90
C GLU A 95 -6.78 5.50 12.90
N TYR A 96 -7.51 6.23 12.04
CA TYR A 96 -8.33 5.66 10.98
C TYR A 96 -7.50 4.75 10.07
N GLU A 97 -6.39 5.24 9.52
CA GLU A 97 -5.54 4.47 8.60
C GLU A 97 -5.05 3.17 9.23
N MET A 98 -4.56 3.22 10.49
CA MET A 98 -4.07 2.03 11.18
C MET A 98 -5.17 1.02 11.51
N ARG A 99 -6.32 1.49 12.03
CA ARG A 99 -7.44 0.60 12.36
C ARG A 99 -8.05 0.00 11.10
N SER A 100 -8.21 0.78 10.04
CA SER A 100 -8.69 0.31 8.73
C SER A 100 -7.76 -0.76 8.15
N ALA A 101 -6.44 -0.54 8.22
CA ALA A 101 -5.45 -1.52 7.78
C ALA A 101 -5.51 -2.81 8.59
N LYS A 102 -5.64 -2.73 9.94
CA LYS A 102 -5.82 -3.92 10.80
C LYS A 102 -7.09 -4.70 10.46
N LEU A 103 -8.21 -4.01 10.17
CA LEU A 103 -9.44 -4.68 9.74
C LEU A 103 -9.24 -5.52 8.47
N MET A 104 -8.33 -5.09 7.59
CA MET A 104 -7.93 -5.76 6.34
C MET A 104 -6.77 -6.76 6.50
N GLY A 105 -6.33 -7.04 7.74
CA GLY A 105 -5.28 -8.02 8.02
C GLY A 105 -3.85 -7.46 7.97
N ILE A 106 -3.64 -6.16 7.86
CA ILE A 106 -2.31 -5.54 7.89
C ILE A 106 -1.93 -5.18 9.33
N ASP A 107 -0.73 -5.59 9.78
CA ASP A 107 -0.24 -5.40 11.14
C ASP A 107 0.67 -4.19 11.31
N GLY A 108 1.13 -3.61 10.21
CA GLY A 108 2.04 -2.49 10.27
C GLY A 108 2.31 -1.84 8.93
N PHE A 109 2.98 -0.70 9.00
CA PHE A 109 3.38 0.08 7.83
C PHE A 109 4.89 0.15 7.67
N LYS A 110 5.32 0.04 6.41
CA LYS A 110 6.66 0.41 5.96
C LYS A 110 6.59 1.69 5.14
N PHE A 111 7.31 2.73 5.55
CA PHE A 111 7.35 4.01 4.85
C PHE A 111 8.60 4.12 3.97
N GLU A 112 8.50 4.73 2.79
CA GLU A 112 9.68 5.01 1.95
C GLU A 112 10.28 6.36 2.31
N PHE A 113 11.57 6.36 2.64
CA PHE A 113 12.35 7.55 2.99
C PHE A 113 13.42 7.85 1.93
N ARG A 114 13.40 9.07 1.40
CA ARG A 114 14.40 9.57 0.45
C ARG A 114 15.39 10.53 1.16
N PRO A 115 16.57 10.07 1.59
CA PRO A 115 17.54 10.90 2.32
C PRO A 115 18.12 12.06 1.50
N LEU A 116 18.09 11.95 0.17
CA LEU A 116 18.51 13.01 -0.76
C LEU A 116 17.33 13.87 -1.26
N GLY A 117 16.15 13.75 -0.62
CA GLY A 117 15.04 14.66 -0.84
C GLY A 117 15.32 16.07 -0.33
N THR A 118 14.41 17.01 -0.60
CA THR A 118 14.50 18.38 -0.07
C THR A 118 14.34 18.38 1.45
N ASP A 119 14.88 19.40 2.12
CA ASP A 119 14.73 19.51 3.59
C ASP A 119 13.24 19.61 4.00
N TYR A 120 12.40 20.23 3.17
CA TYR A 120 10.95 20.23 3.37
C TYR A 120 10.35 18.82 3.37
N TYR A 121 10.72 17.98 2.38
CA TYR A 121 10.28 16.58 2.35
C TYR A 121 10.77 15.82 3.60
N ILE A 122 12.04 15.96 3.97
CA ILE A 122 12.62 15.26 5.12
C ILE A 122 11.91 15.68 6.42
N ASN A 123 11.67 16.98 6.63
CA ASN A 123 10.99 17.48 7.81
C ASN A 123 9.53 17.00 7.88
N GLN A 124 8.81 17.04 6.77
CA GLN A 124 7.44 16.53 6.70
C GLN A 124 7.40 15.01 6.93
N PHE A 125 8.33 14.25 6.36
CA PHE A 125 8.46 12.81 6.62
C PHE A 125 8.67 12.53 8.10
N LYS A 126 9.62 13.22 8.75
CA LYS A 126 9.89 13.06 10.18
C LYS A 126 8.66 13.36 11.05
N LYS A 127 7.97 14.46 10.75
CA LYS A 127 6.73 14.87 11.44
C LYS A 127 5.66 13.79 11.34
N ILE A 128 5.33 13.35 10.13
CA ILE A 128 4.24 12.40 9.87
C ILE A 128 4.56 11.04 10.47
N PHE A 129 5.77 10.51 10.23
CA PHE A 129 6.17 9.19 10.75
C PHE A 129 6.10 9.18 12.29
N SER A 130 6.65 10.22 12.94
CA SER A 130 6.63 10.31 14.41
C SER A 130 5.21 10.40 14.95
N ALA A 131 4.31 11.09 14.24
CA ALA A 131 2.91 11.20 14.61
C ALA A 131 2.17 9.87 14.52
N TYR A 132 2.41 9.05 13.48
CA TYR A 132 1.85 7.70 13.39
C TYR A 132 2.24 6.83 14.59
N VAL A 133 3.53 6.81 14.95
CA VAL A 133 4.02 6.04 16.10
C VAL A 133 3.40 6.56 17.40
N LYS A 134 3.36 7.88 17.58
CA LYS A 134 2.74 8.51 18.76
C LYS A 134 1.26 8.16 18.89
N VAL A 135 0.47 8.23 17.81
CA VAL A 135 -0.94 7.84 17.85
C VAL A 135 -1.10 6.36 18.19
N ALA A 136 -0.25 5.48 17.65
CA ALA A 136 -0.31 4.05 17.97
C ALA A 136 -0.02 3.78 19.47
N GLU A 137 0.89 4.53 20.09
CA GLU A 137 1.15 4.46 21.53
C GLU A 137 -0.01 5.06 22.34
N ASP A 138 -0.38 6.32 22.07
CA ASP A 138 -1.39 7.07 22.82
C ASP A 138 -2.78 6.38 22.77
N LYS A 139 -3.11 5.72 21.65
CA LYS A 139 -4.38 5.00 21.43
C LYS A 139 -4.29 3.49 21.65
N ASN A 140 -3.14 3.00 22.11
CA ASN A 140 -2.85 1.57 22.32
C ASN A 140 -3.24 0.69 21.11
N ILE A 141 -2.87 1.13 19.91
CA ILE A 141 -3.08 0.34 18.69
C ILE A 141 -1.89 -0.60 18.54
N ASP A 142 -2.13 -1.90 18.57
CA ASP A 142 -1.12 -2.90 18.28
C ASP A 142 -0.76 -2.85 16.79
N PHE A 143 0.25 -2.05 16.44
CA PHE A 143 0.63 -1.77 15.06
C PHE A 143 2.15 -1.55 14.98
N LYS A 144 2.78 -2.06 13.93
CA LYS A 144 4.23 -1.98 13.75
C LYS A 144 4.64 -0.98 12.68
N PHE A 145 5.84 -0.42 12.83
CA PHE A 145 6.39 0.57 11.91
C PHE A 145 7.82 0.24 11.48
N SER A 146 8.10 0.40 10.20
CA SER A 146 9.46 0.30 9.65
C SER A 146 9.64 1.31 8.52
N ILE A 147 10.88 1.47 8.07
CA ILE A 147 11.27 2.39 6.99
C ILE A 147 12.05 1.61 5.94
N ALA A 148 11.82 1.94 4.66
CA ALA A 148 12.66 1.59 3.54
C ALA A 148 13.45 2.82 3.09
N ILE A 149 14.76 2.80 3.26
CA ILE A 149 15.65 3.93 2.93
C ILE A 149 16.11 3.81 1.49
N GLU A 150 15.84 4.81 0.68
CA GLU A 150 16.27 4.87 -0.72
C GLU A 150 17.73 5.33 -0.83
N MET A 151 18.64 4.39 -1.12
CA MET A 151 20.08 4.65 -1.23
C MET A 151 20.51 5.06 -2.64
N ASP A 152 19.60 5.67 -3.41
CA ASP A 152 19.83 6.07 -4.79
C ASP A 152 20.65 7.36 -4.90
N ARG A 153 21.96 7.26 -4.70
CA ARG A 153 22.88 8.37 -4.98
C ARG A 153 23.35 8.35 -6.43
N THR A 154 23.77 9.51 -6.92
CA THR A 154 24.53 9.66 -8.16
C THR A 154 26.03 9.73 -7.87
N LYS A 155 26.89 9.54 -8.89
CA LYS A 155 28.37 9.55 -8.73
C LYS A 155 28.92 10.84 -8.12
N ASN A 156 28.27 11.96 -8.41
CA ASN A 156 28.60 13.29 -7.94
C ASN A 156 28.17 13.57 -6.48
N ILE A 157 27.45 12.65 -5.84
CA ILE A 157 27.09 12.75 -4.42
C ILE A 157 28.01 11.79 -3.65
N PRO A 158 28.88 12.29 -2.75
CA PRO A 158 29.71 11.44 -1.89
C PRO A 158 28.85 10.53 -1.02
N VAL A 159 29.27 9.27 -0.85
CA VAL A 159 28.57 8.32 0.02
C VAL A 159 28.48 8.83 1.46
N SER A 160 29.51 9.52 1.97
CA SER A 160 29.52 10.10 3.32
C SER A 160 28.38 11.10 3.54
N TYR A 161 28.04 11.90 2.52
CA TYR A 161 26.92 12.85 2.61
C TYR A 161 25.56 12.13 2.70
N LEU A 162 25.37 11.08 1.89
CA LEU A 162 24.19 10.23 1.96
C LEU A 162 24.06 9.59 3.36
N LEU A 163 25.14 8.98 3.86
CA LEU A 163 25.13 8.32 5.17
C LEU A 163 24.84 9.30 6.31
N MET A 164 25.44 10.49 6.29
CA MET A 164 25.16 11.54 7.27
C MET A 164 23.67 11.93 7.29
N LYS A 165 23.05 12.12 6.11
CA LYS A 165 21.61 12.43 6.02
C LYS A 165 20.74 11.29 6.57
N VAL A 166 21.12 10.04 6.30
CA VAL A 166 20.44 8.85 6.84
C VAL A 166 20.59 8.76 8.35
N GLU A 167 21.82 8.84 8.85
CA GLU A 167 22.16 8.74 10.28
C GLU A 167 21.42 9.78 11.10
N ASN A 168 21.53 11.06 10.71
CA ASN A 168 20.86 12.16 11.40
C ASN A 168 19.34 11.97 11.41
N THR A 169 18.75 11.56 10.28
CA THR A 169 17.30 11.40 10.19
C THR A 169 16.80 10.22 11.02
N LEU A 170 17.49 9.07 10.99
CA LEU A 170 17.11 7.92 11.81
C LEU A 170 17.26 8.22 13.30
N ASN A 171 18.35 8.85 13.72
CA ASN A 171 18.55 9.24 15.11
C ASN A 171 17.47 10.24 15.59
N ASP A 172 17.12 11.22 14.76
CA ASP A 172 16.00 12.12 15.03
C ASP A 172 14.69 11.35 15.22
N LEU A 173 14.40 10.38 14.33
CA LEU A 173 13.18 9.57 14.37
C LEU A 173 13.13 8.66 15.59
N PHE A 174 14.22 7.98 15.95
CA PHE A 174 14.28 7.17 17.16
C PHE A 174 14.04 8.01 18.41
N LYS A 175 14.66 9.19 18.47
CA LYS A 175 14.45 10.13 19.58
C LYS A 175 13.03 10.70 19.61
N SER A 176 12.48 11.14 18.49
CA SER A 176 11.13 11.75 18.42
C SER A 176 10.01 10.75 18.71
N THR A 177 10.25 9.47 18.43
CA THR A 177 9.35 8.37 18.77
C THR A 177 9.64 7.76 20.15
N ASN A 178 10.52 8.39 20.95
CA ASN A 178 10.94 7.93 22.27
C ASN A 178 11.36 6.45 22.30
N TYR A 179 12.08 6.01 21.26
CA TYR A 179 12.53 4.62 21.09
C TYR A 179 11.40 3.59 21.23
N SER A 180 10.20 3.94 20.76
CA SER A 180 8.96 3.17 20.89
C SER A 180 9.13 1.68 20.55
N LYS A 181 8.36 0.83 21.26
CA LYS A 181 8.27 -0.61 20.97
C LYS A 181 7.42 -0.93 19.73
N LYS A 182 6.79 0.08 19.12
CA LYS A 182 6.02 -0.04 17.87
C LYS A 182 6.93 -0.11 16.64
N TRP A 183 8.23 0.22 16.75
CA TRP A 183 9.18 -0.13 15.71
C TRP A 183 9.20 -1.64 15.49
N LEU A 184 9.22 -2.07 14.22
CA LEU A 184 9.41 -3.46 13.87
C LEU A 184 10.81 -3.89 14.35
N ARG A 185 10.88 -4.95 15.16
CA ARG A 185 12.13 -5.41 15.76
C ARG A 185 12.37 -6.89 15.50
N THR A 186 13.65 -7.26 15.50
CA THR A 186 14.09 -8.65 15.45
C THR A 186 13.85 -9.38 16.78
N GLY A 187 14.00 -10.71 16.81
CA GLY A 187 13.92 -11.51 18.05
C GLY A 187 14.92 -11.11 19.14
N ASN A 188 16.06 -10.52 18.76
CA ASN A 188 17.04 -9.90 19.67
C ASN A 188 16.90 -8.36 19.78
N ASN A 189 15.70 -7.83 19.53
CA ASN A 189 15.30 -6.44 19.81
C ASN A 189 15.99 -5.34 18.98
N LYS A 190 16.57 -5.65 17.81
CA LYS A 190 17.12 -4.65 16.87
C LYS A 190 16.02 -4.07 16.00
N VAL A 191 16.01 -2.76 15.73
CA VAL A 191 15.08 -2.13 14.79
C VAL A 191 15.35 -2.62 13.37
N ILE A 192 14.32 -3.09 12.68
CA ILE A 192 14.42 -3.57 11.31
C ILE A 192 14.24 -2.39 10.35
N VAL A 193 15.25 -2.13 9.54
CA VAL A 193 15.28 -1.07 8.52
C VAL A 193 15.53 -1.68 7.16
N PHE A 194 14.61 -1.47 6.23
CA PHE A 194 14.78 -1.93 4.85
C PHE A 194 15.60 -0.92 4.06
N THR A 195 16.29 -1.40 3.03
CA THR A 195 17.07 -0.56 2.11
C THR A 195 16.52 -0.70 0.70
N LYS A 196 16.57 0.35 -0.12
CA LYS A 196 16.30 0.28 -1.56
C LYS A 196 17.54 0.71 -2.32
N PHE A 197 17.81 0.04 -3.43
CA PHE A 197 19.07 0.19 -4.19
C PHE A 197 20.31 0.02 -3.30
N THR A 198 20.30 -1.01 -2.46
CA THR A 198 21.25 -1.25 -1.37
C THR A 198 22.72 -1.14 -1.80
N GLN A 199 23.03 -1.59 -3.02
CA GLN A 199 24.35 -1.59 -3.65
C GLN A 199 24.88 -0.20 -4.01
N LYS A 200 24.01 0.80 -4.20
CA LYS A 200 24.40 2.13 -4.74
C LYS A 200 25.21 2.96 -3.74
N VAL A 201 25.52 2.42 -2.57
CA VAL A 201 26.44 3.03 -1.60
C VAL A 201 27.92 2.93 -2.01
N ILE A 202 28.27 2.10 -2.99
CA ILE A 202 29.61 2.05 -3.60
C ILE A 202 29.54 2.39 -5.09
N ASP A 203 30.66 2.84 -5.69
CA ASP A 203 30.65 3.36 -7.06
C ASP A 203 30.36 2.27 -8.11
N GLU A 204 30.83 1.04 -7.87
CA GLU A 204 30.55 -0.14 -8.69
C GLU A 204 29.04 -0.45 -8.72
N GLY A 205 28.32 -0.16 -7.63
CA GLY A 205 26.87 -0.35 -7.53
C GLY A 205 26.05 0.67 -8.32
N LEU A 206 26.67 1.77 -8.78
CA LEU A 206 26.02 2.80 -9.61
C LEU A 206 25.97 2.43 -11.09
N GLU A 207 26.68 1.38 -11.51
CA GLU A 207 26.74 0.97 -12.90
C GLU A 207 25.45 0.29 -13.37
N LYS A 208 25.06 0.54 -14.63
CA LYS A 208 23.84 -0.05 -15.22
C LYS A 208 23.84 -1.59 -15.21
N LYS A 209 25.02 -2.22 -15.20
CA LYS A 209 25.21 -3.68 -15.18
C LYS A 209 26.01 -4.14 -13.96
N TYR A 210 25.84 -3.46 -12.82
CA TYR A 210 26.61 -3.74 -11.59
C TYR A 210 26.63 -5.22 -11.22
N THR A 211 25.56 -5.96 -11.50
CA THR A 211 25.44 -7.36 -11.09
C THR A 211 26.47 -8.30 -11.69
N ARG A 212 27.01 -8.00 -12.88
CA ARG A 212 28.12 -8.78 -13.42
C ARG A 212 29.35 -8.64 -12.52
N SER A 213 29.70 -7.40 -12.17
CA SER A 213 30.84 -7.11 -11.30
C SER A 213 30.69 -7.78 -9.94
N PHE A 214 29.50 -7.74 -9.34
CA PHE A 214 29.24 -8.36 -8.04
C PHE A 214 29.25 -9.90 -8.07
N LEU A 215 28.95 -10.53 -9.21
CA LEU A 215 29.07 -11.98 -9.39
C LEU A 215 30.53 -12.44 -9.56
N GLU A 216 31.32 -11.63 -10.26
CA GLU A 216 32.74 -11.89 -10.53
C GLU A 216 33.61 -11.61 -9.30
N ASP A 217 33.27 -10.57 -8.51
CA ASP A 217 33.99 -10.15 -7.31
C ASP A 217 33.09 -10.16 -6.05
N PRO A 218 33.14 -11.23 -5.24
CA PRO A 218 32.45 -11.33 -3.95
C PRO A 218 32.81 -10.20 -2.97
N SER A 219 33.99 -9.60 -3.09
CA SER A 219 34.45 -8.55 -2.16
C SER A 219 33.58 -7.29 -2.24
N LEU A 220 32.88 -7.07 -3.36
CA LEU A 220 31.99 -5.92 -3.53
C LEU A 220 30.78 -5.96 -2.59
N ILE A 221 30.18 -7.13 -2.35
CA ILE A 221 29.10 -7.24 -1.36
C ILE A 221 29.63 -6.95 0.04
N LYS A 222 30.83 -7.44 0.37
CA LYS A 222 31.47 -7.13 1.63
C LYS A 222 31.73 -5.62 1.77
N LYS A 223 32.21 -4.93 0.73
CA LYS A 223 32.35 -3.46 0.74
C LYS A 223 31.02 -2.76 1.00
N VAL A 224 29.94 -3.19 0.36
CA VAL A 224 28.58 -2.67 0.63
C VAL A 224 28.23 -2.87 2.10
N ALA A 225 28.43 -4.07 2.64
CA ALA A 225 28.13 -4.38 4.04
C ALA A 225 29.00 -3.58 5.04
N ASP A 226 30.27 -3.33 4.72
CA ASP A 226 31.18 -2.52 5.53
C ASP A 226 30.67 -1.06 5.64
N VAL A 227 30.02 -0.51 4.59
CA VAL A 227 29.33 0.79 4.64
C VAL A 227 28.15 0.77 5.61
N TYR A 228 27.27 -0.24 5.54
CA TYR A 228 26.12 -0.34 6.46
C TYR A 228 26.55 -0.60 7.91
N THR A 229 27.62 -1.37 8.10
CA THR A 229 28.24 -1.58 9.42
C THR A 229 28.77 -0.26 9.99
N SER A 230 29.36 0.58 9.14
CA SER A 230 29.82 1.91 9.55
C SER A 230 28.65 2.83 9.89
N LEU A 231 27.60 2.85 9.08
CA LEU A 231 26.36 3.59 9.36
C LEU A 231 25.74 3.17 10.70
N LYS A 232 25.65 1.86 10.94
CA LYS A 232 25.12 1.29 12.18
C LYS A 232 25.82 1.81 13.43
N LYS A 233 27.15 2.05 13.38
CA LYS A 233 27.92 2.59 14.52
C LYS A 233 27.54 4.02 14.89
N GLY A 234 26.99 4.79 13.96
CA GLY A 234 26.52 6.15 14.21
C GLY A 234 25.07 6.23 14.69
N LEU A 235 24.34 5.12 14.76
CA LEU A 235 22.95 5.08 15.19
C LEU A 235 22.82 4.87 16.70
N ASN A 236 21.86 5.56 17.30
CA ASN A 236 21.57 5.50 18.74
C ASN A 236 20.79 4.24 19.16
N ASP A 237 20.13 3.57 18.23
CA ASP A 237 19.44 2.28 18.45
C ASP A 237 20.10 1.21 17.58
N ASP A 238 20.04 -0.04 18.02
CA ASP A 238 20.62 -1.15 17.27
C ASP A 238 19.73 -1.48 16.07
N VAL A 239 20.32 -1.53 14.88
CA VAL A 239 19.60 -1.70 13.61
C VAL A 239 20.04 -2.97 12.89
N ALA A 240 19.05 -3.66 12.32
CA ALA A 240 19.22 -4.73 11.34
C ALA A 240 18.79 -4.24 9.96
N PHE A 241 19.75 -4.08 9.04
CA PHE A 241 19.47 -3.65 7.67
C PHE A 241 19.05 -4.83 6.78
N VAL A 242 17.89 -4.71 6.13
CA VAL A 242 17.38 -5.72 5.19
C VAL A 242 17.73 -5.33 3.75
N TYR A 243 18.36 -6.25 3.02
CA TYR A 243 18.87 -6.03 1.66
C TYR A 243 17.77 -6.14 0.60
N GLN A 244 17.72 -5.22 -0.38
CA GLN A 244 16.82 -5.34 -1.54
C GLN A 244 17.44 -6.27 -2.59
N GLY A 245 16.89 -7.47 -2.74
CA GLY A 245 17.29 -8.44 -3.75
C GLY A 245 16.71 -8.14 -5.13
N ASP A 246 17.56 -7.70 -6.06
CA ASP A 246 17.20 -7.51 -7.47
C ASP A 246 17.53 -8.73 -8.35
N PHE A 247 18.43 -9.63 -7.89
CA PHE A 247 18.99 -10.74 -8.67
C PHE A 247 18.89 -12.09 -7.93
N ILE A 248 17.66 -12.48 -7.62
CA ILE A 248 17.37 -13.68 -6.82
C ILE A 248 17.51 -15.02 -7.59
N GLY A 249 17.80 -14.98 -8.90
CA GLY A 249 18.00 -16.20 -9.68
C GLY A 249 19.34 -16.90 -9.46
N ASN A 250 20.30 -16.22 -8.82
CA ASN A 250 21.67 -16.68 -8.66
C ASN A 250 21.99 -17.02 -7.19
N ASN A 251 22.17 -18.31 -6.90
CA ASN A 251 22.44 -18.79 -5.54
C ASN A 251 23.74 -18.23 -4.98
N ARG A 252 24.80 -18.09 -5.79
CA ARG A 252 26.09 -17.56 -5.31
C ARG A 252 25.91 -16.12 -4.81
N PHE A 253 25.22 -15.28 -5.58
CA PHE A 253 24.93 -13.91 -5.18
C PHE A 253 24.08 -13.83 -3.91
N MET A 254 23.00 -14.60 -3.83
CA MET A 254 22.14 -14.61 -2.63
C MET A 254 22.90 -15.06 -1.39
N ASN A 255 23.76 -16.07 -1.52
CA ASN A 255 24.61 -16.52 -0.41
C ASN A 255 25.58 -15.42 0.03
N GLN A 256 26.25 -14.74 -0.90
CA GLN A 256 27.14 -13.62 -0.56
C GLN A 256 26.40 -12.51 0.17
N VAL A 257 25.16 -12.20 -0.22
CA VAL A 257 24.33 -11.22 0.50
C VAL A 257 24.01 -11.71 1.91
N LEU A 258 23.58 -12.97 2.07
CA LEU A 258 23.20 -13.56 3.37
C LEU A 258 24.39 -13.86 4.30
N ASP A 259 25.63 -13.78 3.79
CA ASP A 259 26.85 -13.78 4.60
C ASP A 259 27.01 -12.49 5.42
N HIS A 260 26.37 -11.40 4.98
CA HIS A 260 26.57 -10.05 5.53
C HIS A 260 25.28 -9.32 5.93
N PHE A 261 24.13 -9.75 5.41
CA PHE A 261 22.84 -9.16 5.73
C PHE A 261 21.93 -10.24 6.35
N PRO A 262 21.15 -9.89 7.38
CA PRO A 262 20.30 -10.86 8.07
C PRO A 262 19.10 -11.31 7.24
N ALA A 263 18.68 -10.54 6.23
CA ALA A 263 17.51 -10.85 5.42
C ALA A 263 17.57 -10.19 4.04
N ILE A 264 16.87 -10.80 3.08
CA ILE A 264 16.63 -10.26 1.73
C ILE A 264 15.13 -10.09 1.54
N TYR A 265 14.72 -8.94 1.00
CA TYR A 265 13.36 -8.76 0.48
C TYR A 265 13.42 -8.36 -1.00
N THR A 266 12.32 -8.53 -1.71
CA THR A 266 12.26 -8.25 -3.15
C THR A 266 11.13 -7.29 -3.47
N LEU A 267 11.30 -6.49 -4.52
CA LEU A 267 10.23 -5.63 -5.02
C LEU A 267 9.21 -6.44 -5.83
N ARG A 268 7.99 -5.90 -5.94
CA ARG A 268 6.87 -6.54 -6.67
C ARG A 268 7.23 -7.05 -8.07
N GLY A 269 8.07 -6.32 -8.83
CA GLY A 269 8.43 -6.69 -10.20
C GLY A 269 9.20 -8.02 -10.29
N ILE A 270 9.93 -8.36 -9.24
CA ILE A 270 10.74 -9.59 -9.15
C ILE A 270 9.86 -10.83 -8.93
N GLN A 271 8.68 -10.67 -8.34
CA GLN A 271 7.77 -11.79 -8.04
C GLN A 271 7.22 -12.48 -9.28
N SER A 272 7.28 -11.82 -10.45
CA SER A 272 6.96 -12.44 -11.74
C SER A 272 7.97 -13.54 -12.13
N TYR A 273 9.16 -13.55 -11.55
CA TYR A 273 10.18 -14.58 -11.77
C TYR A 273 10.10 -15.69 -10.70
N GLU A 274 9.07 -16.53 -10.80
CA GLU A 274 8.71 -17.54 -9.79
C GLU A 274 9.89 -18.45 -9.41
N VAL A 275 10.65 -18.95 -10.40
CA VAL A 275 11.82 -19.81 -10.16
C VAL A 275 12.88 -19.13 -9.29
N GLY A 276 13.10 -17.83 -9.46
CA GLY A 276 14.04 -17.09 -8.62
C GLY A 276 13.53 -16.91 -7.20
N VAL A 277 12.21 -16.70 -7.03
CA VAL A 277 11.59 -16.55 -5.71
C VAL A 277 11.61 -17.87 -4.94
N ASP A 278 11.33 -18.99 -5.61
CA ASP A 278 11.43 -20.33 -5.00
C ASP A 278 12.87 -20.62 -4.54
N ARG A 279 13.86 -20.31 -5.39
CA ARG A 279 15.27 -20.44 -5.02
C ARG A 279 15.65 -19.57 -3.83
N LEU A 280 15.16 -18.33 -3.76
CA LEU A 280 15.41 -17.46 -2.60
C LEU A 280 14.82 -18.08 -1.33
N ALA A 281 13.58 -18.57 -1.36
CA ALA A 281 12.95 -19.23 -0.22
C ALA A 281 13.75 -20.45 0.26
N GLU A 282 14.20 -21.31 -0.67
CA GLU A 282 15.04 -22.46 -0.35
C GLU A 282 16.38 -22.06 0.28
N VAL A 283 17.04 -21.03 -0.27
CA VAL A 283 18.32 -20.54 0.26
C VAL A 283 18.13 -19.93 1.66
N CYS A 284 17.08 -19.14 1.87
CA CYS A 284 16.72 -18.61 3.18
C CYS A 284 16.52 -19.74 4.19
N LYS A 285 15.69 -20.74 3.85
CA LYS A 285 15.44 -21.92 4.70
C LYS A 285 16.72 -22.69 5.02
N LYS A 286 17.56 -23.00 4.02
CA LYS A 286 18.84 -23.72 4.20
C LYS A 286 19.82 -22.97 5.12
N ARG A 287 19.72 -21.64 5.17
CA ARG A 287 20.60 -20.79 5.97
C ARG A 287 20.01 -20.32 7.29
N ASN A 288 18.82 -20.81 7.66
CA ASN A 288 18.06 -20.31 8.79
C ASN A 288 17.91 -18.77 8.76
N ARG A 289 17.54 -18.24 7.59
CA ARG A 289 17.28 -16.82 7.34
C ARG A 289 15.80 -16.62 7.02
N PRO A 290 15.22 -15.48 7.39
CA PRO A 290 13.81 -15.24 7.13
C PRO A 290 13.54 -15.09 5.63
N PHE A 291 12.41 -15.62 5.19
CA PHE A 291 11.87 -15.41 3.86
C PHE A 291 10.72 -14.40 3.89
N ILE A 292 10.80 -13.37 3.05
CA ILE A 292 9.81 -12.29 2.96
C ILE A 292 9.07 -12.42 1.63
N GLN A 293 7.79 -12.77 1.68
CA GLN A 293 6.93 -12.88 0.51
C GLN A 293 6.33 -11.52 0.16
N SER A 294 6.67 -10.97 -1.00
CA SER A 294 6.04 -9.75 -1.51
C SER A 294 4.74 -10.08 -2.26
N VAL A 295 3.67 -9.34 -1.97
CA VAL A 295 2.33 -9.53 -2.57
C VAL A 295 1.77 -8.21 -3.11
N TYR A 296 0.94 -8.27 -4.15
CA TYR A 296 0.30 -7.12 -4.80
C TYR A 296 -0.97 -7.57 -5.54
N SER A 297 -1.85 -6.61 -5.84
CA SER A 297 -3.14 -6.83 -6.52
C SER A 297 -3.07 -6.40 -7.99
N ASP A 298 -3.28 -5.11 -8.26
CA ASP A 298 -3.32 -4.50 -9.59
C ASP A 298 -2.13 -3.53 -9.77
N LEU A 299 -1.93 -3.04 -11.00
CA LEU A 299 -0.93 -2.02 -11.30
C LEU A 299 -1.29 -1.24 -12.55
N GLN A 300 -1.87 -0.06 -12.34
CA GLN A 300 -2.01 1.01 -13.34
C GLN A 300 -1.28 2.25 -12.82
N GLY A 301 -0.22 2.66 -13.51
CA GLY A 301 0.51 3.87 -13.13
C GLY A 301 -0.26 5.12 -13.53
N ALA A 302 -0.27 6.14 -12.66
CA ALA A 302 -0.91 7.42 -12.94
C ALA A 302 -0.10 8.34 -13.87
N ASN A 303 1.21 8.11 -14.05
CA ASN A 303 2.03 8.99 -14.91
C ASN A 303 1.58 8.93 -16.38
N ARG A 304 1.23 10.09 -16.93
CA ARG A 304 0.93 10.24 -18.36
C ARG A 304 2.21 10.29 -19.18
N HIS A 305 2.22 9.54 -20.27
CA HIS A 305 3.29 9.52 -21.23
C HIS A 305 2.79 10.04 -22.59
N SER A 306 3.61 10.80 -23.29
CA SER A 306 3.30 11.20 -24.67
C SER A 306 3.41 10.00 -25.61
N VAL A 307 2.38 9.76 -26.43
CA VAL A 307 2.39 8.71 -27.47
C VAL A 307 3.55 8.92 -28.44
N LYS A 308 3.83 10.18 -28.82
CA LYS A 308 4.89 10.58 -29.76
C LYS A 308 6.30 10.32 -29.23
N THR A 309 6.57 10.64 -27.95
CA THR A 309 7.94 10.63 -27.40
C THR A 309 8.21 9.50 -26.42
N ASN A 310 7.19 8.79 -25.95
CA ASN A 310 7.26 7.77 -24.89
C ASN A 310 7.78 8.31 -23.53
N ARG A 311 7.87 9.64 -23.37
CA ARG A 311 8.35 10.31 -22.15
C ARG A 311 7.19 10.75 -21.26
N ILE A 312 7.45 10.81 -19.95
CA ILE A 312 6.51 11.37 -18.95
C ILE A 312 6.29 12.85 -19.25
N ILE A 313 5.05 13.29 -19.20
CA ILE A 313 4.65 14.68 -19.46
C ILE A 313 4.96 15.54 -18.22
N LYS A 314 5.50 16.75 -18.44
CA LYS A 314 5.95 17.65 -17.35
C LYS A 314 5.29 19.04 -17.33
N ASN A 315 4.80 19.58 -18.46
CA ASN A 315 4.00 20.83 -18.57
C ASN A 315 3.37 20.94 -20.00
N THR A 316 2.33 21.77 -20.18
CA THR A 316 1.15 21.53 -21.06
C THR A 316 1.13 21.97 -22.52
N ASN A 317 0.46 21.13 -23.35
CA ASN A 317 -0.72 21.38 -24.22
C ASN A 317 -1.05 20.07 -24.97
N ILE A 318 -1.25 18.96 -24.23
CA ILE A 318 -1.41 17.61 -24.81
C ILE A 318 -2.76 17.04 -24.37
N THR A 319 -3.56 16.60 -25.34
CA THR A 319 -4.89 16.03 -25.10
C THR A 319 -4.82 14.58 -24.60
N ASP A 320 -5.88 14.07 -23.95
CA ASP A 320 -5.94 12.65 -23.50
C ASP A 320 -5.58 11.66 -24.62
N LYS A 321 -6.06 11.90 -25.84
CA LYS A 321 -5.78 11.08 -27.05
C LYS A 321 -4.31 11.01 -27.44
N GLU A 322 -3.52 12.01 -27.08
CA GLU A 322 -2.09 12.07 -27.37
C GLU A 322 -1.24 11.48 -26.23
N THR A 323 -1.89 10.91 -25.21
CA THR A 323 -1.26 10.35 -24.04
C THR A 323 -1.61 8.89 -23.82
N PHE A 324 -0.71 8.18 -23.15
CA PHE A 324 -0.96 6.85 -22.65
C PHE A 324 -0.48 6.71 -21.20
N VAL A 325 -1.03 5.74 -20.48
CA VAL A 325 -0.54 5.28 -19.18
C VAL A 325 -0.06 3.83 -19.27
N LYS A 326 0.79 3.44 -18.33
CA LYS A 326 1.35 2.09 -18.28
C LYS A 326 0.62 1.23 -17.26
N ALA A 327 0.14 0.06 -17.67
CA ALA A 327 -0.54 -0.91 -16.82
C ALA A 327 0.10 -2.32 -16.88
N HIS A 328 -0.34 -3.22 -16.01
CA HIS A 328 -0.12 -4.66 -16.11
C HIS A 328 -1.45 -5.38 -16.28
N ASN A 329 -1.45 -6.40 -17.12
CA ASN A 329 -2.60 -7.23 -17.44
C ASN A 329 -2.79 -8.38 -16.43
N TYR A 330 -2.82 -8.09 -15.12
CA TYR A 330 -3.06 -9.11 -14.10
C TYR A 330 -4.50 -9.63 -14.16
N LYS A 331 -4.68 -10.93 -13.92
CA LYS A 331 -5.98 -11.62 -13.98
C LYS A 331 -6.73 -11.44 -12.67
N MET A 332 -7.35 -10.27 -12.52
CA MET A 332 -8.23 -9.93 -11.39
C MET A 332 -7.57 -10.29 -10.04
N THR A 333 -8.21 -11.09 -9.17
CA THR A 333 -7.63 -11.49 -7.88
C THR A 333 -6.76 -12.74 -7.97
N SER A 334 -6.75 -13.44 -9.11
CA SER A 334 -6.02 -14.70 -9.26
C SER A 334 -4.53 -14.55 -9.01
N ASP A 335 -3.90 -13.48 -9.51
CA ASP A 335 -2.46 -13.24 -9.29
C ASP A 335 -2.16 -12.95 -7.81
N LEU A 336 -3.02 -12.19 -7.13
CA LEU A 336 -2.91 -11.93 -5.69
C LEU A 336 -3.02 -13.24 -4.90
N ARG A 337 -4.07 -14.04 -5.16
CA ARG A 337 -4.29 -15.33 -4.47
C ARG A 337 -3.12 -16.27 -4.67
N LYS A 338 -2.58 -16.38 -5.89
CA LYS A 338 -1.39 -17.19 -6.19
C LYS A 338 -0.17 -16.73 -5.38
N LEU A 339 0.06 -15.42 -5.25
CA LEU A 339 1.16 -14.89 -4.46
C LEU A 339 1.00 -15.18 -2.96
N LEU A 340 -0.23 -15.09 -2.44
CA LEU A 340 -0.55 -15.43 -1.06
C LEU A 340 -0.38 -16.93 -0.79
N GLU A 341 -0.94 -17.80 -1.63
CA GLU A 341 -0.77 -19.26 -1.58
C GLU A 341 0.71 -19.65 -1.57
N LYS A 342 1.50 -19.07 -2.48
CA LYS A 342 2.95 -19.29 -2.52
C LYS A 342 3.66 -18.80 -1.26
N GLY A 343 3.18 -17.75 -0.61
CA GLY A 343 3.68 -17.31 0.69
C GLY A 343 3.48 -18.36 1.79
N LEU A 344 2.33 -19.03 1.79
CA LEU A 344 2.04 -20.13 2.72
C LEU A 344 2.90 -21.36 2.40
N GLU A 345 2.97 -21.77 1.13
CA GLU A 345 3.77 -22.93 0.69
C GLU A 345 5.26 -22.77 1.02
N ARG A 346 5.79 -21.55 0.86
CA ARG A 346 7.19 -21.21 1.17
C ARG A 346 7.44 -20.99 2.66
N ASP A 347 6.39 -21.07 3.49
CA ASP A 347 6.41 -20.74 4.91
C ASP A 347 7.11 -19.40 5.17
N ALA A 348 6.64 -18.34 4.51
CA ALA A 348 7.20 -17.02 4.70
C ALA A 348 7.13 -16.62 6.18
N ASP A 349 8.16 -15.91 6.66
CA ASP A 349 8.19 -15.31 8.00
C ASP A 349 7.47 -13.96 8.04
N MET A 350 7.34 -13.32 6.87
CA MET A 350 6.67 -12.03 6.71
C MET A 350 6.01 -11.95 5.33
N MET A 351 4.80 -11.37 5.27
CA MET A 351 4.21 -10.93 4.02
C MET A 351 4.34 -9.41 3.87
N PHE A 352 4.86 -8.96 2.72
CA PHE A 352 5.00 -7.55 2.38
C PHE A 352 4.00 -7.15 1.28
N VAL A 353 3.01 -6.33 1.63
CA VAL A 353 1.98 -5.84 0.71
C VAL A 353 2.46 -4.57 0.02
N SER A 354 2.52 -4.58 -1.31
CA SER A 354 2.70 -3.40 -2.15
C SER A 354 1.36 -3.07 -2.80
N SER A 355 0.49 -2.28 -2.15
CA SER A 355 0.73 -1.35 -1.03
C SER A 355 -0.57 -1.09 -0.24
N TRP A 356 -0.53 -0.30 0.84
CA TRP A 356 -1.76 0.15 1.52
C TRP A 356 -2.44 1.26 0.71
N ASN A 357 -1.82 2.42 0.51
CA ASN A 357 -2.48 3.63 -0.04
C ASN A 357 -1.71 4.31 -1.19
N TYR A 358 -0.88 3.59 -1.98
CA TYR A 358 -0.28 4.19 -3.19
C TYR A 358 -1.28 4.21 -4.35
N TYR A 359 -2.18 5.18 -4.33
CA TYR A 359 -3.21 5.39 -5.35
C TYR A 359 -2.60 5.65 -6.74
N ASP A 360 -1.50 6.40 -6.82
CA ASP A 360 -0.80 6.71 -8.08
C ASP A 360 -0.14 5.50 -8.78
N ASN A 361 -0.05 4.36 -8.08
CA ASN A 361 0.41 3.10 -8.65
C ASN A 361 -0.73 2.11 -8.92
N GLY A 362 -1.98 2.42 -8.52
CA GLY A 362 -3.10 1.49 -8.62
C GLY A 362 -2.89 0.16 -7.88
N SER A 363 -1.98 0.13 -6.89
CA SER A 363 -1.57 -1.10 -6.18
C SER A 363 -2.07 -1.17 -4.73
N HIS A 364 -2.91 -0.23 -4.33
CA HIS A 364 -3.37 -0.04 -2.95
C HIS A 364 -4.35 -1.15 -2.53
N PHE A 365 -4.38 -1.44 -1.23
CA PHE A 365 -5.36 -2.29 -0.56
C PHE A 365 -6.37 -1.46 0.25
N ALA A 366 -6.07 -0.17 0.46
CA ALA A 366 -6.97 0.79 1.07
C ALA A 366 -8.27 0.87 0.25
N PRO A 367 -9.45 0.84 0.91
CA PRO A 367 -10.73 0.86 0.22
C PRO A 367 -10.92 2.10 -0.66
N GLU A 368 -11.32 1.85 -1.91
CA GLU A 368 -11.57 2.90 -2.89
C GLU A 368 -12.65 2.45 -3.90
N LEU A 369 -12.89 3.25 -4.93
CA LEU A 369 -13.94 3.06 -5.94
C LEU A 369 -13.96 1.66 -6.58
N HIS A 370 -12.81 1.08 -6.89
CA HIS A 370 -12.73 -0.17 -7.64
C HIS A 370 -12.75 -1.38 -6.72
N HIS A 371 -11.95 -1.38 -5.66
CA HIS A 371 -11.64 -2.58 -4.89
C HIS A 371 -12.50 -2.83 -3.65
N GLY A 372 -13.38 -1.90 -3.26
CA GLY A 372 -14.23 -2.07 -2.08
C GLY A 372 -13.40 -2.52 -0.86
N TYR A 373 -13.80 -3.63 -0.25
CA TYR A 373 -13.02 -4.31 0.80
C TYR A 373 -12.48 -5.67 0.36
N GLY A 374 -12.72 -6.08 -0.90
CA GLY A 374 -12.50 -7.46 -1.32
C GLY A 374 -11.03 -7.90 -1.31
N LEU A 375 -10.09 -7.02 -1.67
CA LEU A 375 -8.66 -7.34 -1.60
C LEU A 375 -8.20 -7.60 -0.16
N GLY A 376 -8.67 -6.79 0.79
CA GLY A 376 -8.35 -6.95 2.20
C GLY A 376 -9.01 -8.19 2.83
N LEU A 377 -10.22 -8.55 2.40
CA LEU A 377 -10.86 -9.81 2.81
C LEU A 377 -10.07 -11.04 2.34
N ILE A 378 -9.58 -11.03 1.10
CA ILE A 378 -8.70 -12.09 0.58
C ILE A 378 -7.40 -12.16 1.40
N LEU A 379 -6.74 -11.03 1.63
CA LEU A 379 -5.51 -10.97 2.44
C LEU A 379 -5.75 -11.53 3.85
N LYS A 380 -6.83 -11.11 4.51
CA LYS A 380 -7.20 -11.55 5.86
C LYS A 380 -7.46 -13.06 5.90
N TYR A 381 -8.15 -13.62 4.91
CA TYR A 381 -8.35 -15.08 4.81
C TYR A 381 -7.01 -15.83 4.75
N TYR A 382 -6.12 -15.44 3.84
CA TYR A 382 -4.82 -16.12 3.70
C TYR A 382 -3.89 -15.90 4.88
N LYS A 383 -3.92 -14.72 5.50
CA LYS A 383 -3.19 -14.46 6.75
C LYS A 383 -3.66 -15.40 7.86
N ASN A 384 -4.97 -15.55 8.04
CA ASN A 384 -5.49 -16.44 9.08
C ASN A 384 -5.09 -17.90 8.81
N LYS A 385 -5.14 -18.35 7.54
CA LYS A 385 -4.62 -19.66 7.11
C LYS A 385 -3.11 -19.82 7.33
N TRP A 386 -2.34 -18.74 7.19
CA TRP A 386 -0.90 -18.73 7.40
C TRP A 386 -0.50 -18.80 8.88
N LEU A 387 -1.30 -18.19 9.76
CA LEU A 387 -1.13 -18.24 11.21
C LEU A 387 -1.65 -19.55 11.81
N ASP A 388 -2.73 -20.10 11.26
CA ASP A 388 -3.31 -21.38 11.65
C ASP A 388 -3.74 -22.18 10.41
N SER A 389 -3.04 -23.27 10.13
CA SER A 389 -3.35 -24.15 8.98
C SER A 389 -4.77 -24.75 9.05
N ASN A 390 -5.32 -24.91 10.26
CA ASN A 390 -6.66 -25.42 10.49
C ASN A 390 -7.73 -24.33 10.50
N PHE A 391 -7.36 -23.06 10.28
CA PHE A 391 -8.30 -21.93 10.33
C PHE A 391 -9.51 -22.18 9.42
N GLU A 392 -10.70 -21.97 9.95
CA GLU A 392 -11.96 -22.05 9.20
C GLU A 392 -12.64 -20.68 9.19
N THR A 393 -13.21 -20.30 8.05
CA THR A 393 -14.00 -19.06 8.00
C THR A 393 -15.29 -19.22 8.80
N HIS A 394 -15.69 -18.17 9.49
CA HIS A 394 -16.92 -18.14 10.29
C HIS A 394 -18.12 -17.59 9.50
N GLU A 395 -17.84 -16.89 8.40
CA GLU A 395 -18.81 -16.25 7.53
C GLU A 395 -18.61 -16.68 6.07
N ASP A 396 -19.71 -16.72 5.31
CA ASP A 396 -19.68 -16.98 3.87
C ASP A 396 -19.42 -15.67 3.13
N ILE A 397 -18.25 -15.60 2.49
CA ILE A 397 -17.82 -14.44 1.72
C ILE A 397 -17.98 -14.77 0.24
N VAL A 398 -18.62 -13.87 -0.49
CA VAL A 398 -18.69 -13.92 -1.95
C VAL A 398 -18.10 -12.62 -2.47
N LEU A 399 -17.13 -12.75 -3.36
CA LEU A 399 -16.52 -11.64 -4.07
C LEU A 399 -16.76 -11.77 -5.57
N THR A 400 -16.92 -10.64 -6.23
CA THR A 400 -16.94 -10.55 -7.69
C THR A 400 -15.86 -9.60 -8.14
N SER A 401 -15.00 -10.06 -9.04
CA SER A 401 -13.93 -9.27 -9.63
C SER A 401 -14.06 -9.21 -11.15
N PHE A 402 -13.89 -8.03 -11.74
CA PHE A 402 -14.08 -7.82 -13.18
C PHE A 402 -13.38 -6.53 -13.65
N LYS A 403 -13.16 -6.43 -14.97
CA LYS A 403 -12.81 -5.17 -15.64
C LYS A 403 -14.08 -4.54 -16.23
N ASN A 404 -14.27 -3.23 -16.07
CA ASN A 404 -15.53 -2.57 -16.42
C ASN A 404 -15.71 -2.26 -17.93
N TYR A 405 -14.70 -2.51 -18.77
CA TYR A 405 -14.79 -2.46 -20.23
C TYR A 405 -15.29 -3.81 -20.80
N LEU A 406 -15.96 -3.83 -21.95
CA LEU A 406 -16.29 -5.09 -22.66
C LEU A 406 -15.14 -5.57 -23.56
N PRO A 407 -15.16 -6.84 -24.00
CA PRO A 407 -14.14 -7.37 -24.91
C PRO A 407 -13.94 -6.46 -26.11
N GLY A 408 -12.68 -6.08 -26.36
CA GLY A 408 -12.31 -5.21 -27.48
C GLY A 408 -12.57 -3.71 -27.29
N GLU A 409 -13.29 -3.26 -26.26
CA GLU A 409 -13.60 -1.82 -26.06
C GLU A 409 -12.44 -1.01 -25.45
N LEU A 410 -11.39 -1.68 -24.94
CA LEU A 410 -10.22 -1.00 -24.40
C LEU A 410 -9.55 -0.13 -25.47
N ASN A 411 -9.19 1.11 -25.12
CA ASN A 411 -8.58 2.11 -26.01
C ASN A 411 -9.44 2.56 -27.21
N GLN A 412 -10.74 2.24 -27.25
CA GLN A 412 -11.64 2.72 -28.32
C GLN A 412 -12.28 4.10 -28.03
N ASN A 413 -12.06 4.65 -26.84
CA ASN A 413 -12.67 5.90 -26.39
C ASN A 413 -11.75 7.10 -26.63
N ASN A 414 -12.29 8.31 -26.52
CA ASN A 414 -11.50 9.54 -26.63
C ASN A 414 -10.56 9.80 -25.43
N GLY A 415 -10.43 8.83 -24.51
CA GLY A 415 -9.61 8.92 -23.31
C GLY A 415 -8.14 8.54 -23.52
N VAL A 416 -7.41 8.43 -22.42
CA VAL A 416 -6.00 8.03 -22.38
C VAL A 416 -5.85 6.57 -22.85
N GLU A 417 -4.80 6.28 -23.63
CA GLU A 417 -4.47 4.92 -24.06
C GLU A 417 -3.83 4.11 -22.91
N ILE A 418 -4.18 2.83 -22.77
CA ILE A 418 -3.50 1.89 -21.85
C ILE A 418 -2.47 1.08 -22.62
N ARG A 419 -1.21 1.15 -22.19
CA ARG A 419 -0.10 0.31 -22.71
C ARG A 419 0.45 -0.62 -21.63
N PHE A 420 0.66 -1.89 -21.99
CA PHE A 420 1.20 -2.88 -21.04
C PHE A 420 2.72 -2.84 -20.97
N ARG A 421 3.30 -3.01 -19.76
CA ARG A 421 4.74 -2.84 -19.53
C ARG A 421 5.65 -3.97 -20.04
N ASN A 422 5.15 -5.20 -20.19
CA ASN A 422 5.93 -6.39 -20.58
C ASN A 422 5.12 -7.29 -21.53
N LYS A 423 5.79 -8.21 -22.24
CA LYS A 423 5.16 -9.30 -23.02
C LYS A 423 3.98 -9.88 -22.24
N GLU A 424 2.82 -9.91 -22.88
CA GLU A 424 1.52 -10.18 -22.28
C GLU A 424 1.57 -11.37 -21.30
N ARG A 425 1.43 -11.13 -19.98
CA ARG A 425 1.28 -12.24 -19.01
C ARG A 425 -0.01 -13.02 -19.30
N TYR A 426 -1.05 -12.30 -19.70
CA TYR A 426 -2.34 -12.81 -20.12
C TYR A 426 -2.80 -12.08 -21.39
N GLN A 427 -3.50 -12.77 -22.27
CA GLN A 427 -4.14 -12.09 -23.40
C GLN A 427 -5.35 -11.29 -22.90
N LEU A 428 -5.76 -10.24 -23.61
CA LEU A 428 -6.91 -9.42 -23.18
C LEU A 428 -8.18 -10.25 -22.98
N GLN A 429 -8.37 -11.29 -23.80
CA GLN A 429 -9.46 -12.25 -23.67
C GLN A 429 -9.47 -13.01 -22.33
N ASP A 430 -8.32 -13.17 -21.67
CA ASP A 430 -8.25 -13.82 -20.36
C ASP A 430 -8.80 -12.90 -19.24
N LEU A 431 -8.90 -11.60 -19.52
CA LEU A 431 -9.46 -10.57 -18.65
C LEU A 431 -10.94 -10.28 -18.97
N ASP A 432 -11.49 -10.94 -19.98
CA ASP A 432 -12.86 -10.78 -20.47
C ASP A 432 -13.85 -11.70 -19.75
N SER A 433 -13.76 -11.72 -18.42
CA SER A 433 -14.63 -12.49 -17.55
C SER A 433 -14.99 -11.73 -16.28
N VAL A 434 -16.00 -12.24 -15.60
CA VAL A 434 -16.27 -11.97 -14.19
C VAL A 434 -15.74 -13.14 -13.38
N GLU A 435 -14.78 -12.88 -12.50
CA GLU A 435 -14.33 -13.83 -11.49
C GLU A 435 -15.29 -13.80 -10.30
N VAL A 436 -15.88 -14.94 -9.96
CA VAL A 436 -16.67 -15.14 -8.74
C VAL A 436 -15.81 -15.94 -7.77
N VAL A 437 -15.42 -15.32 -6.65
CA VAL A 437 -14.64 -15.96 -5.58
C VAL A 437 -15.56 -16.22 -4.41
N THR A 438 -15.58 -17.44 -3.90
CA THR A 438 -16.31 -17.79 -2.68
C THR A 438 -15.34 -18.22 -1.60
N VAL A 439 -15.53 -17.77 -0.36
CA VAL A 439 -14.87 -18.28 0.84
C VAL A 439 -15.98 -18.80 1.75
N LEU A 440 -16.22 -20.11 1.74
CA LEU A 440 -17.39 -20.69 2.39
C LEU A 440 -17.03 -21.45 3.67
N LYS A 441 -17.87 -21.30 4.70
CA LYS A 441 -17.74 -22.09 5.95
C LYS A 441 -18.10 -23.56 5.74
N GLU A 442 -19.01 -23.81 4.79
CA GLU A 442 -19.49 -25.13 4.35
C GLU A 442 -19.70 -25.10 2.84
N GLY A 443 -19.59 -26.24 2.15
CA GLY A 443 -19.77 -26.28 0.71
C GLY A 443 -21.19 -25.85 0.26
N GLY A 444 -21.35 -25.44 -0.99
CA GLY A 444 -22.65 -25.02 -1.53
C GLY A 444 -22.66 -24.81 -3.04
N ASP A 445 -23.85 -24.83 -3.64
CA ASP A 445 -24.07 -24.55 -5.06
C ASP A 445 -24.06 -23.05 -5.34
N VAL A 446 -23.25 -22.63 -6.30
CA VAL A 446 -23.08 -21.21 -6.66
C VAL A 446 -23.83 -20.91 -7.95
N TYR A 447 -24.51 -19.76 -7.96
CA TYR A 447 -25.27 -19.25 -9.10
C TYR A 447 -24.84 -17.82 -9.40
N PHE A 448 -24.75 -17.47 -10.68
CA PHE A 448 -24.52 -16.11 -11.16
C PHE A 448 -25.63 -15.72 -12.14
N ASN A 449 -26.38 -14.66 -11.85
CA ASN A 449 -27.55 -14.23 -12.61
C ASN A 449 -28.50 -15.41 -12.91
N GLU A 450 -28.89 -16.16 -11.88
CA GLU A 450 -29.70 -17.39 -11.92
C GLU A 450 -29.08 -18.61 -12.64
N LYS A 451 -27.94 -18.45 -13.34
CA LYS A 451 -27.22 -19.57 -13.96
C LYS A 451 -26.40 -20.33 -12.92
N HIS A 452 -26.58 -21.64 -12.81
CA HIS A 452 -25.75 -22.51 -11.96
C HIS A 452 -24.32 -22.56 -12.49
N LEU A 453 -23.35 -22.27 -11.63
CA LEU A 453 -21.92 -22.32 -11.93
C LEU A 453 -21.26 -23.64 -11.49
N GLY A 454 -21.82 -24.29 -10.47
CA GLY A 454 -21.32 -25.53 -9.90
C GLY A 454 -21.23 -25.50 -8.37
N PHE A 455 -20.67 -26.57 -7.79
CA PHE A 455 -20.47 -26.71 -6.35
C PHE A 455 -19.14 -26.09 -5.93
N ALA A 456 -19.17 -25.18 -4.95
CA ALA A 456 -17.98 -24.68 -4.27
C ALA A 456 -17.77 -25.45 -2.96
N PRO A 457 -16.59 -26.06 -2.73
CA PRO A 457 -16.28 -26.70 -1.46
C PRO A 457 -16.10 -25.66 -0.34
N LYS A 458 -15.98 -26.16 0.90
CA LYS A 458 -15.52 -25.36 2.05
C LYS A 458 -14.16 -24.72 1.76
N GLY A 459 -13.97 -23.49 2.22
CA GLY A 459 -12.77 -22.69 1.95
C GLY A 459 -12.92 -21.83 0.70
N ILE A 460 -11.79 -21.45 0.10
CA ILE A 460 -11.76 -20.57 -1.07
C ILE A 460 -11.96 -21.36 -2.38
N HIS A 461 -12.83 -20.89 -3.26
CA HIS A 461 -13.04 -21.45 -4.59
C HIS A 461 -13.38 -20.36 -5.60
N THR A 462 -13.14 -20.60 -6.89
CA THR A 462 -13.36 -19.59 -7.93
C THR A 462 -14.02 -20.14 -9.17
N PHE A 463 -14.96 -19.36 -9.70
CA PHE A 463 -15.58 -19.56 -11.01
C PHE A 463 -15.27 -18.38 -11.92
N TYR A 464 -15.25 -18.62 -13.22
CA TYR A 464 -15.15 -17.57 -14.23
C TYR A 464 -16.40 -17.62 -15.11
N VAL A 465 -17.03 -16.46 -15.28
CA VAL A 465 -18.25 -16.30 -16.07
C VAL A 465 -17.99 -15.32 -17.20
N GLU A 466 -18.61 -15.54 -18.35
CA GLU A 466 -18.56 -14.58 -19.45
C GLU A 466 -19.11 -13.22 -19.02
N LYS A 467 -18.40 -12.16 -19.42
CA LYS A 467 -18.72 -10.78 -19.06
C LYS A 467 -19.82 -10.24 -19.97
N GLY A 468 -20.92 -9.77 -19.38
CA GLY A 468 -22.03 -9.12 -20.09
C GLY A 468 -22.44 -7.81 -19.44
N LYS A 469 -23.18 -6.96 -20.17
CA LYS A 469 -23.70 -5.69 -19.62
C LYS A 469 -24.76 -5.94 -18.55
N GLY A 470 -24.83 -5.04 -17.59
CA GLY A 470 -25.91 -4.97 -16.60
C GLY A 470 -25.49 -5.36 -15.19
N LYS A 471 -26.50 -5.63 -14.36
CA LYS A 471 -26.34 -5.99 -12.96
C LYS A 471 -25.83 -7.42 -12.83
N MET A 472 -25.07 -7.65 -11.76
CA MET A 472 -24.54 -8.96 -11.41
C MET A 472 -25.07 -9.37 -10.04
N GLN A 473 -25.60 -10.58 -9.97
CA GLN A 473 -26.10 -11.19 -8.74
C GLN A 473 -25.44 -12.55 -8.57
N VAL A 474 -24.94 -12.81 -7.36
CA VAL A 474 -24.40 -14.11 -6.96
C VAL A 474 -25.25 -14.67 -5.84
N LYS A 475 -25.62 -15.95 -5.96
CA LYS A 475 -26.32 -16.70 -4.90
C LYS A 475 -25.53 -17.95 -4.55
N VAL A 476 -25.49 -18.27 -3.26
CA VAL A 476 -24.99 -19.56 -2.77
C VAL A 476 -26.16 -20.29 -2.14
N LYS A 477 -26.36 -21.56 -2.51
CA LYS A 477 -27.42 -22.42 -1.98
C LYS A 477 -26.86 -23.65 -1.27
N ARG A 478 -27.46 -24.03 -0.15
CA ARG A 478 -27.24 -25.30 0.57
C ARG A 478 -28.59 -25.94 0.81
N ASP A 479 -28.75 -27.20 0.45
CA ASP A 479 -30.03 -27.93 0.58
C ASP A 479 -31.22 -27.15 0.02
N LYS A 480 -31.02 -26.51 -1.15
CA LYS A 480 -31.96 -25.62 -1.85
C LYS A 480 -32.27 -24.28 -1.17
N ASN A 481 -31.76 -24.03 0.03
CA ASN A 481 -31.90 -22.75 0.73
C ASN A 481 -30.80 -21.78 0.31
N THR A 482 -31.17 -20.53 -0.01
CA THR A 482 -30.20 -19.47 -0.29
C THR A 482 -29.55 -19.01 1.01
N VAL A 483 -28.24 -19.18 1.12
CA VAL A 483 -27.43 -18.77 2.30
C VAL A 483 -26.69 -17.46 2.07
N VAL A 484 -26.42 -17.12 0.82
CA VAL A 484 -25.92 -15.80 0.40
C VAL A 484 -26.72 -15.34 -0.81
N ASP A 485 -27.19 -14.09 -0.78
CA ASP A 485 -27.77 -13.39 -1.93
C ASP A 485 -27.09 -12.02 -2.03
N TYR A 486 -26.26 -11.85 -3.06
CA TYR A 486 -25.36 -10.72 -3.20
C TYR A 486 -25.55 -10.05 -4.56
N THR A 487 -25.88 -8.75 -4.55
CA THR A 487 -25.88 -7.92 -5.76
C THR A 487 -24.64 -7.04 -5.76
N VAL A 488 -23.87 -7.11 -6.85
CA VAL A 488 -22.65 -6.31 -7.01
C VAL A 488 -23.02 -4.83 -7.10
N PRO A 489 -22.40 -3.92 -6.31
CA PRO A 489 -22.77 -2.50 -6.29
C PRO A 489 -22.62 -1.81 -7.64
N LYS A 490 -21.63 -2.22 -8.45
CA LYS A 490 -21.35 -1.64 -9.76
C LYS A 490 -21.76 -2.57 -10.90
N GLN A 491 -22.51 -2.03 -11.85
CA GLN A 491 -22.90 -2.72 -13.08
C GLN A 491 -21.83 -2.62 -14.17
N ILE A 492 -21.77 -3.61 -15.06
CA ILE A 492 -20.92 -3.55 -16.25
C ILE A 492 -21.62 -2.71 -17.31
N ILE A 493 -21.02 -1.58 -17.66
CA ILE A 493 -21.55 -0.65 -18.67
C ILE A 493 -20.84 -0.78 -20.02
N GLY A 494 -19.58 -1.23 -20.03
CA GLY A 494 -18.71 -1.22 -21.21
C GLY A 494 -18.09 0.15 -21.43
N LYS A 495 -18.32 0.74 -22.62
CA LYS A 495 -17.79 2.03 -23.06
C LYS A 495 -17.99 3.15 -22.02
N GLN A 496 -16.92 3.87 -21.70
CA GLN A 496 -16.86 4.91 -20.65
C GLN A 496 -16.13 6.16 -21.16
N ASP A 497 -16.45 7.31 -20.59
CA ASP A 497 -15.80 8.59 -20.95
C ASP A 497 -14.32 8.63 -20.55
N LYS A 498 -13.99 8.06 -19.38
CA LYS A 498 -12.61 7.88 -18.90
C LYS A 498 -12.17 6.42 -19.08
N THR A 499 -10.97 6.22 -19.63
CA THR A 499 -10.36 4.90 -19.76
C THR A 499 -9.86 4.39 -18.41
N ASP A 500 -10.58 3.46 -17.81
CA ASP A 500 -10.19 2.84 -16.54
C ASP A 500 -9.90 1.35 -16.73
N PHE A 501 -8.66 0.93 -16.44
CA PHE A 501 -8.21 -0.45 -16.55
C PHE A 501 -8.09 -1.14 -15.19
N ILE A 502 -8.37 -0.47 -14.06
CA ILE A 502 -8.26 -1.09 -12.74
C ILE A 502 -9.34 -2.17 -12.56
N THR A 503 -9.01 -3.23 -11.82
CA THR A 503 -9.94 -4.31 -11.47
C THR A 503 -10.96 -3.81 -10.45
N TYR A 504 -12.24 -3.94 -10.77
CA TYR A 504 -13.30 -3.81 -9.78
C TYR A 504 -13.41 -5.10 -8.99
N THR A 505 -13.42 -5.03 -7.67
CA THR A 505 -13.56 -6.17 -6.78
C THR A 505 -14.47 -5.76 -5.63
N PHE A 506 -15.61 -6.44 -5.49
CA PHE A 506 -16.57 -6.14 -4.43
C PHE A 506 -16.98 -7.42 -3.72
N SER A 507 -17.46 -7.28 -2.48
CA SER A 507 -17.92 -8.39 -1.65
C SER A 507 -19.33 -8.17 -1.09
N ASN A 508 -19.97 -9.26 -0.66
CA ASN A 508 -21.22 -9.21 0.11
C ASN A 508 -21.07 -8.50 1.46
N LEU A 509 -19.84 -8.28 1.93
CA LEU A 509 -19.53 -7.64 3.22
C LEU A 509 -19.09 -6.18 3.06
N ASP A 510 -19.01 -5.65 1.84
CA ASP A 510 -18.47 -4.29 1.62
C ASP A 510 -19.26 -3.23 2.39
N ARG A 511 -20.59 -3.35 2.47
CA ARG A 511 -21.42 -2.41 3.22
C ARG A 511 -21.13 -2.45 4.71
N SER A 512 -21.01 -3.64 5.30
CA SER A 512 -20.71 -3.77 6.73
C SER A 512 -19.31 -3.24 7.05
N TYR A 513 -18.31 -3.53 6.20
CA TYR A 513 -16.97 -2.99 6.40
C TYR A 513 -16.91 -1.48 6.17
N ALA A 514 -17.67 -0.94 5.21
CA ALA A 514 -17.80 0.50 5.02
C ALA A 514 -18.33 1.19 6.28
N GLN A 515 -19.35 0.61 6.93
CA GLN A 515 -19.90 1.12 8.18
C GLN A 515 -18.92 0.99 9.34
N LEU A 516 -18.20 -0.13 9.46
CA LEU A 516 -17.16 -0.30 10.48
C LEU A 516 -16.07 0.78 10.37
N ASN A 517 -15.63 1.08 9.15
CA ASN A 517 -14.61 2.11 8.92
C ASN A 517 -15.16 3.52 9.16
N GLN A 518 -16.40 3.80 8.75
CA GLN A 518 -17.03 5.08 9.04
C GLN A 518 -17.20 5.29 10.56
N ASN A 519 -17.54 4.24 11.32
CA ASN A 519 -17.70 4.35 12.77
C ASN A 519 -16.39 4.79 13.46
N ILE A 520 -15.22 4.39 12.96
CA ILE A 520 -13.92 4.87 13.47
C ILE A 520 -13.84 6.40 13.38
N ILE A 521 -14.30 6.98 12.27
CA ILE A 521 -14.32 8.43 12.05
C ILE A 521 -15.37 9.09 12.96
N LEU A 522 -16.59 8.56 12.94
CA LEU A 522 -17.71 9.11 13.71
C LEU A 522 -17.46 9.08 15.22
N ASP A 523 -16.71 8.10 15.74
CA ASP A 523 -16.37 8.04 17.16
C ASP A 523 -15.56 9.24 17.63
N SER A 524 -14.58 9.68 16.82
CA SER A 524 -13.82 10.90 17.11
C SER A 524 -14.65 12.16 16.84
N GLU A 525 -15.37 12.20 15.72
CA GLU A 525 -16.19 13.35 15.34
C GLU A 525 -17.24 13.65 16.41
N MET A 526 -17.98 12.64 16.85
CA MET A 526 -19.06 12.82 17.82
C MET A 526 -18.55 13.17 19.20
N HIS A 527 -17.38 12.66 19.60
CA HIS A 527 -16.73 13.11 20.83
C HIS A 527 -16.45 14.62 20.80
N LYS A 528 -15.95 15.13 19.67
CA LYS A 528 -15.71 16.58 19.48
C LYS A 528 -17.00 17.38 19.42
N MET A 529 -18.00 16.92 18.68
CA MET A 529 -19.29 17.61 18.55
C MET A 529 -20.00 17.70 19.90
N ARG A 530 -19.96 16.62 20.70
CA ARG A 530 -20.50 16.61 22.06
C ARG A 530 -19.82 17.64 22.96
N ASN A 531 -18.49 17.71 22.92
CA ASN A 531 -17.75 18.67 23.76
C ASN A 531 -17.97 20.12 23.29
N ARG A 532 -18.11 20.34 21.98
CA ARG A 532 -18.21 21.69 21.39
C ARG A 532 -19.61 22.27 21.48
N PHE A 533 -20.63 21.48 21.18
CA PHE A 533 -22.01 21.93 21.05
C PHE A 533 -22.92 21.46 22.19
N LEU A 534 -22.38 20.67 23.13
CA LEU A 534 -23.09 20.16 24.31
C LEU A 534 -24.37 19.39 23.95
N ILE A 535 -24.34 18.65 22.83
CA ILE A 535 -25.49 17.88 22.35
C ILE A 535 -25.82 16.70 23.28
N SER A 536 -27.11 16.35 23.35
CA SER A 536 -27.59 15.21 24.11
C SER A 536 -27.16 13.87 23.48
N LYS A 537 -27.26 12.76 24.23
CA LYS A 537 -27.01 11.42 23.66
C LYS A 537 -27.98 11.06 22.54
N GLU A 538 -29.24 11.52 22.63
CA GLU A 538 -30.25 11.28 21.59
C GLU A 538 -29.88 12.02 20.30
N ASP A 539 -29.44 13.28 20.44
CA ASP A 539 -29.00 14.11 19.33
C ASP A 539 -27.70 13.60 18.69
N GLU A 540 -26.78 13.07 19.49
CA GLU A 540 -25.59 12.37 18.99
C GLU A 540 -25.99 11.18 18.09
N ILE A 541 -26.98 10.37 18.50
CA ILE A 541 -27.48 9.26 17.69
C ILE A 541 -28.11 9.76 16.39
N LYS A 542 -28.94 10.82 16.43
CA LYS A 542 -29.54 11.43 15.23
C LYS A 542 -28.47 11.95 14.27
N TRP A 543 -27.41 12.57 14.81
CA TRP A 543 -26.28 13.07 14.02
C TRP A 543 -25.55 11.90 13.35
N ARG A 544 -25.17 10.87 14.11
CA ARG A 544 -24.50 9.67 13.61
C ARG A 544 -25.28 9.01 12.47
N LEU A 545 -26.60 8.89 12.62
CA LEU A 545 -27.48 8.33 11.58
C LEU A 545 -27.50 9.21 10.32
N SER A 546 -27.53 10.53 10.49
CA SER A 546 -27.52 11.50 9.38
C SER A 546 -26.19 11.47 8.62
N ALA A 547 -25.06 11.43 9.33
CA ALA A 547 -23.72 11.30 8.73
C ALA A 547 -23.53 9.94 8.05
N SER A 548 -23.98 8.86 8.68
CA SER A 548 -23.98 7.52 8.08
C SER A 548 -24.79 7.45 6.79
N LYS A 549 -25.95 8.10 6.78
CA LYS A 549 -26.79 8.19 5.60
C LYS A 549 -26.13 8.98 4.48
N ARG A 550 -25.55 10.16 4.77
CA ARG A 550 -24.80 10.96 3.78
C ARG A 550 -23.70 10.15 3.11
N PHE A 551 -22.89 9.44 3.90
CA PHE A 551 -21.83 8.59 3.37
C PHE A 551 -22.37 7.50 2.45
N LEU A 552 -23.34 6.71 2.91
CA LEU A 552 -23.88 5.60 2.11
C LEU A 552 -24.53 6.10 0.81
N ASP A 553 -25.26 7.21 0.87
CA ASP A 553 -25.86 7.83 -0.31
C ASP A 553 -24.78 8.35 -1.29
N ASN A 554 -23.66 8.89 -0.78
CA ASN A 554 -22.51 9.33 -1.60
C ASN A 554 -21.75 8.15 -2.20
N LEU A 555 -21.52 7.09 -1.43
CA LEU A 555 -20.88 5.86 -1.89
C LEU A 555 -21.69 5.22 -3.03
N GLN A 556 -23.03 5.15 -2.86
CA GLN A 556 -23.92 4.66 -3.91
C GLN A 556 -23.89 5.55 -5.16
N ALA A 557 -23.92 6.88 -5.00
CA ALA A 557 -23.78 7.81 -6.12
C ALA A 557 -22.45 7.63 -6.87
N MET A 558 -21.36 7.35 -6.15
CA MET A 558 -20.06 7.05 -6.74
C MET A 558 -20.06 5.74 -7.53
N TYR A 559 -20.77 4.71 -7.07
CA TYR A 559 -20.92 3.45 -7.83
C TYR A 559 -21.80 3.61 -9.07
N ASP A 560 -22.91 4.33 -8.96
CA ASP A 560 -23.89 4.51 -10.05
C ASP A 560 -23.40 5.49 -11.11
N TYR A 561 -22.69 6.55 -10.69
CA TYR A 561 -22.37 7.71 -11.52
C TYR A 561 -20.89 8.07 -11.53
N GLY A 562 -19.99 7.26 -10.95
CA GLY A 562 -18.56 7.57 -10.87
C GLY A 562 -17.89 7.82 -12.22
N SER A 563 -18.44 7.29 -13.31
CA SER A 563 -17.99 7.55 -14.69
C SER A 563 -18.52 8.87 -15.30
N SER A 564 -19.54 9.48 -14.68
CA SER A 564 -20.14 10.77 -15.07
C SER A 564 -19.91 11.77 -13.92
N SER A 565 -18.80 12.50 -14.00
CA SER A 565 -18.35 13.38 -12.93
C SER A 565 -19.41 14.40 -12.50
N SER A 566 -20.06 15.06 -13.46
CA SER A 566 -21.11 16.05 -13.17
C SER A 566 -22.26 15.44 -12.37
N LYS A 567 -22.79 14.30 -12.80
CA LYS A 567 -23.91 13.63 -12.13
C LYS A 567 -23.55 13.11 -10.74
N CYS A 568 -22.32 12.62 -10.57
CA CYS A 568 -21.82 12.21 -9.24
C CYS A 568 -21.78 13.41 -8.28
N LEU A 569 -21.22 14.53 -8.74
CA LEU A 569 -21.11 15.77 -7.95
C LEU A 569 -22.49 16.36 -7.60
N ASP A 570 -23.42 16.40 -8.56
CA ASP A 570 -24.80 16.86 -8.31
C ASP A 570 -25.49 16.05 -7.20
N MET A 571 -25.28 14.72 -7.20
CA MET A 571 -25.83 13.83 -6.19
C MET A 571 -25.18 14.05 -4.82
N GLN A 572 -23.86 14.28 -4.77
CA GLN A 572 -23.16 14.59 -3.52
C GLN A 572 -23.63 15.91 -2.93
N GLU A 573 -23.82 16.95 -3.74
CA GLU A 573 -24.34 18.24 -3.29
C GLU A 573 -25.77 18.10 -2.73
N LYS A 574 -26.62 17.34 -3.43
CA LYS A 574 -27.98 17.03 -2.98
C LYS A 574 -27.98 16.30 -1.63
N ASN A 575 -27.11 15.31 -1.46
CA ASN A 575 -26.98 14.57 -0.21
C ASN A 575 -26.47 15.46 0.93
N TYR A 576 -25.52 16.36 0.63
CA TYR A 576 -25.02 17.33 1.60
C TYR A 576 -26.10 18.33 2.04
N LYS A 577 -26.92 18.84 1.12
CA LYS A 577 -28.06 19.71 1.47
C LYS A 577 -29.03 19.04 2.43
N LYS A 578 -29.35 17.75 2.23
CA LYS A 578 -30.18 16.97 3.16
C LYS A 578 -29.52 16.82 4.52
N TYR A 579 -28.24 16.49 4.54
CA TYR A 579 -27.47 16.36 5.79
C TYR A 579 -27.48 17.67 6.60
N LYS A 580 -27.22 18.82 5.95
CA LYS A 580 -27.30 20.14 6.59
C LYS A 580 -28.66 20.39 7.23
N GLN A 581 -29.75 20.05 6.54
CA GLN A 581 -31.10 20.20 7.08
C GLN A 581 -31.31 19.34 8.34
N GLN A 582 -30.81 18.11 8.34
CA GLN A 582 -30.88 17.22 9.51
C GLN A 582 -30.05 17.76 10.69
N ILE A 583 -28.87 18.34 10.45
CA ILE A 583 -28.05 18.95 11.51
C ILE A 583 -28.70 20.22 12.06
N LYS A 584 -29.39 21.00 11.22
CA LYS A 584 -30.15 22.18 11.65
C LYS A 584 -31.28 21.84 12.63
N GLU A 585 -31.82 20.64 12.56
CA GLU A 585 -32.84 20.13 13.50
C GLU A 585 -32.24 19.68 14.84
N ILE A 586 -30.93 19.42 14.87
CA ILE A 586 -30.19 18.98 16.06
C ILE A 586 -29.60 20.17 16.83
N LEU A 587 -29.06 21.16 16.11
CA LEU A 587 -28.35 22.28 16.70
C LEU A 587 -29.23 23.54 16.79
N PRO A 588 -29.15 24.30 17.91
CA PRO A 588 -29.67 25.66 17.95
C PRO A 588 -29.07 26.53 16.85
N GLU A 589 -29.80 27.55 16.39
CA GLU A 589 -29.43 28.40 15.24
C GLU A 589 -27.99 28.93 15.31
N PHE A 590 -27.58 29.44 16.48
CA PHE A 590 -26.21 29.92 16.70
C PHE A 590 -25.15 28.82 16.52
N ASN A 591 -25.36 27.65 17.13
CA ASN A 591 -24.43 26.52 17.03
C ASN A 591 -24.39 25.93 15.62
N TYR A 592 -25.53 25.91 14.93
CA TYR A 592 -25.61 25.49 13.54
C TYR A 592 -24.79 26.39 12.62
N GLY A 593 -24.83 27.72 12.83
CA GLY A 593 -23.99 28.67 12.09
C GLY A 593 -22.49 28.37 12.26
N ILE A 594 -22.04 28.17 13.50
CA ILE A 594 -20.63 27.81 13.78
C ILE A 594 -20.25 26.47 13.15
N TRP A 595 -21.12 25.46 13.26
CA TRP A 595 -20.87 24.16 12.63
C TRP A 595 -20.73 24.28 11.11
N LEU A 596 -21.59 25.07 10.47
CA LEU A 596 -21.57 25.26 9.02
C LEU A 596 -20.25 25.90 8.55
N GLU A 597 -19.75 26.92 9.25
CA GLU A 597 -18.46 27.55 8.94
C GLU A 597 -17.29 26.55 9.03
N LEU A 598 -17.30 25.70 10.05
CA LEU A 598 -16.27 24.66 10.23
C LEU A 598 -16.33 23.60 9.12
N GLU A 599 -17.54 23.17 8.78
CA GLU A 599 -17.80 22.18 7.74
C GLU A 599 -17.34 22.70 6.36
N GLU A 600 -17.68 23.95 6.02
CA GLU A 600 -17.27 24.59 4.76
C GLU A 600 -15.75 24.84 4.71
N SER A 601 -15.14 25.25 5.81
CA SER A 601 -13.68 25.39 5.90
C SER A 601 -12.96 24.05 5.66
N ALA A 602 -13.45 22.96 6.25
CA ALA A 602 -12.87 21.64 6.06
C ALA A 602 -13.07 21.10 4.63
N MET A 603 -14.24 21.33 4.03
CA MET A 603 -14.53 20.95 2.63
C MET A 603 -13.58 21.63 1.64
N ASN A 604 -13.25 22.90 1.86
CA ASN A 604 -12.41 23.69 0.96
C ASN A 604 -10.90 23.47 1.16
N ASN A 605 -10.47 22.68 2.15
CA ASN A 605 -9.05 22.45 2.40
C ASN A 605 -8.41 21.53 1.33
N GLU A 606 -7.34 22.00 0.68
CA GLU A 606 -6.60 21.25 -0.35
C GLU A 606 -5.43 20.42 0.19
N GLY A 607 -5.06 20.61 1.46
CA GLY A 607 -3.94 19.96 2.12
C GLY A 607 -2.58 20.51 1.67
N ILE A 608 -1.53 19.70 1.80
CA ILE A 608 -0.17 20.03 1.35
C ILE A 608 0.01 19.75 -0.16
N PRO A 609 0.91 20.46 -0.86
CA PRO A 609 1.22 20.19 -2.26
C PRO A 609 1.90 18.82 -2.45
N ILE A 610 1.87 18.30 -3.68
CA ILE A 610 2.59 17.05 -4.01
C ILE A 610 4.10 17.25 -3.91
N LEU A 611 4.73 16.53 -2.98
CA LEU A 611 6.13 16.76 -2.60
C LEU A 611 7.13 16.20 -3.61
N GLU A 612 6.72 15.26 -4.46
CA GLU A 612 7.58 14.58 -5.43
C GLU A 612 8.00 15.46 -6.62
N ASP A 613 7.36 16.63 -6.81
CA ASP A 613 7.61 17.55 -7.93
C ASP A 613 8.25 18.88 -7.53
N ASN A 614 8.38 19.16 -6.23
CA ASN A 614 8.85 20.45 -5.72
C ASN A 614 10.34 20.45 -5.39
N LEU A 615 11.18 20.32 -6.42
CA LEU A 615 12.60 20.68 -6.32
C LEU A 615 12.81 22.20 -6.18
N ASN A 616 11.81 23.03 -6.54
CA ASN A 616 11.96 24.50 -6.64
C ASN A 616 11.12 25.33 -5.64
N GLU A 617 10.20 24.75 -4.86
CA GLU A 617 9.37 25.53 -3.93
C GLU A 617 9.97 25.72 -2.53
N ALA A 618 11.16 25.18 -2.27
CA ALA A 618 11.92 25.47 -1.05
C ALA A 618 12.18 26.99 -0.84
N LEU A 619 12.04 27.81 -1.89
CA LEU A 619 12.17 29.26 -1.83
C LEU A 619 10.87 30.01 -1.46
N LYS A 620 9.68 29.39 -1.56
CA LYS A 620 8.42 30.06 -1.16
C LYS A 620 8.12 29.93 0.33
N GLY A 621 8.63 28.88 0.98
CA GLY A 621 8.47 28.64 2.42
C GLY A 621 9.19 29.64 3.34
N TYR A 622 10.01 30.54 2.77
CA TYR A 622 10.68 31.62 3.51
C TYR A 622 9.95 32.98 3.43
N ASN A 623 8.86 33.08 2.66
CA ASN A 623 8.00 34.27 2.69
C ASN A 623 6.79 34.04 3.60
N ILE A 624 7.07 33.81 4.89
CA ILE A 624 6.09 34.09 5.96
C ILE A 624 6.49 35.45 6.56
N LEU A 625 6.29 36.50 5.78
CA LEU A 625 6.06 37.84 6.33
C LEU A 625 4.60 38.18 6.00
N PRO A 626 3.74 38.43 7.00
CA PRO A 626 2.39 38.91 6.75
C PRO A 626 2.46 40.20 5.93
N GLU A 627 1.60 40.32 4.93
CA GLU A 627 1.36 41.55 4.19
C GLU A 627 1.06 42.70 5.15
N TYR A 628 2.08 43.48 5.48
CA TYR A 628 1.96 44.79 6.10
C TYR A 628 2.68 45.78 5.21
N THR A 629 2.08 46.10 4.07
CA THR A 629 2.32 47.37 3.35
C THR A 629 1.20 47.63 2.36
N LYS A 630 0.04 48.07 2.88
CA LYS A 630 -0.84 49.02 2.19
C LYS A 630 -1.36 50.05 3.19
N GLN A 631 -0.64 51.16 3.28
CA GLN A 631 -0.98 52.49 3.80
C GLN A 631 0.31 53.30 3.60
N LYS A 632 0.45 54.33 2.76
CA LYS A 632 -0.44 55.25 2.06
C LYS A 632 0.06 55.46 0.63
#